data_AF-A0A0R1L4M6-F1
#
_entry.id   AF-A0A0R1L4M6-F1
#
_cell.length_a   1.000
_cell.length_b   1.000
_cell.length_c   1.000
_cell.angle_alpha   90.00
_cell.angle_beta   90.00
_cell.angle_gamma   90.00
#
_symmetry.space_group_name_H-M   'P 1'
#
loop_
_entity.id
_entity.type
_entity.pdbx_description
1 polymer ?
#
loop_
_entity_poly.entity_id
_entity_poly.type
_entity_poly.pdbx_seq_one_letter_code
_entity_poly.pdbx_strand_id
1 'polypeptide(L)'
;MKAAVYMLKYAWYLLAGGVALLLIYFYDGGLALKYIYATGHSRWTVNLSMLDWYYLFNLCLILPFVRGVMKRAYRKDSVEFETYKDKALRLHHSDAQANHKGRSWSANGVTTNPWEYQYSQTQSYKGAADFSFNVAKNLFLNILIIMCGPLFLVYVVVKKFRQRKSL
;
A
#
# COMPACT_ATOMS: atom_id res chain seq x y z
N MET A 1 -13.39 -17.46 11.13
CA MET A 1 -13.50 -16.03 11.52
C MET A 1 -12.53 -15.10 10.80
N LYS A 2 -11.21 -15.34 10.76
CA LYS A 2 -10.25 -14.40 10.11
C LYS A 2 -10.55 -14.11 8.63
N ALA A 3 -10.92 -15.13 7.84
CA ALA A 3 -11.26 -14.96 6.43
C ALA A 3 -12.47 -14.04 6.18
N ALA A 4 -13.52 -14.16 6.99
CA ALA A 4 -14.72 -13.31 6.89
C ALA A 4 -14.39 -11.84 7.15
N VAL A 5 -13.54 -11.56 8.14
CA VAL A 5 -13.08 -10.19 8.44
C VAL A 5 -12.26 -9.62 7.29
N TYR A 6 -11.40 -10.42 6.65
CA TYR A 6 -10.64 -9.97 5.48
C TYR A 6 -11.54 -9.71 4.26
N MET A 7 -12.55 -10.55 4.03
CA MET A 7 -13.54 -10.35 2.96
C MET A 7 -14.35 -9.08 3.20
N LEU A 8 -14.79 -8.83 4.44
CA LEU A 8 -15.55 -7.63 4.79
C LEU A 8 -14.72 -6.35 4.63
N LYS A 9 -13.45 -6.37 5.07
CA LYS A 9 -12.52 -5.25 4.83
C LYS A 9 -12.28 -5.02 3.34
N TYR A 10 -12.12 -6.09 2.57
CA TYR A 10 -11.95 -6.00 1.12
C TYR A 10 -13.19 -5.40 0.43
N ALA A 11 -14.39 -5.85 0.81
CA ALA A 11 -15.65 -5.30 0.33
C ALA A 11 -15.78 -3.80 0.66
N TRP A 12 -15.39 -3.39 1.87
CA TRP A 12 -15.36 -1.99 2.26
C TRP A 12 -14.43 -1.15 1.37
N TYR A 13 -13.22 -1.65 1.10
CA TYR A 13 -12.28 -0.96 0.20
C TYR A 13 -12.79 -0.89 -1.24
N LEU A 14 -13.46 -1.94 -1.73
CA LEU A 14 -14.11 -1.92 -3.04
C LEU A 14 -15.27 -0.93 -3.10
N LEU A 15 -16.09 -0.84 -2.04
CA LEU A 15 -17.17 0.14 -1.96
C LEU A 15 -16.65 1.57 -1.95
N ALA A 16 -15.66 1.86 -1.10
CA ALA A 16 -15.06 3.19 -1.01
C ALA A 16 -14.43 3.64 -2.35
N GLY A 17 -13.66 2.75 -3.00
CA GLY A 17 -13.10 3.02 -4.33
C GLY A 17 -14.17 3.08 -5.42
N GLY A 18 -15.20 2.23 -5.33
CA GLY A 18 -16.31 2.17 -6.27
C GLY A 18 -17.13 3.45 -6.29
N VAL A 19 -17.38 4.06 -5.13
CA VAL A 19 -18.07 5.36 -5.04
C VAL A 19 -17.27 6.45 -5.77
N ALA A 20 -15.95 6.53 -5.55
CA ALA A 20 -15.12 7.52 -6.24
C ALA A 20 -15.13 7.33 -7.76
N LEU A 21 -15.03 6.08 -8.23
CA LEU A 21 -15.08 5.73 -9.64
C LEU A 21 -16.45 6.02 -10.27
N LEU A 22 -17.55 5.77 -9.55
CA LEU A 22 -18.89 6.15 -9.97
C LEU A 22 -19.04 7.67 -10.11
N LEU A 23 -18.53 8.46 -9.16
CA LEU A 23 -18.55 9.92 -9.25
C LEU A 23 -17.79 10.43 -10.48
N ILE A 24 -16.64 9.83 -10.79
CA ILE A 24 -15.86 10.16 -12.00
C ILE A 24 -16.68 9.85 -13.25
N TYR A 25 -17.30 8.67 -13.35
CA TYR A 25 -18.11 8.34 -14.52
C TYR A 25 -19.40 9.16 -14.64
N PHE A 26 -19.97 9.63 -13.54
CA PHE A 26 -21.06 10.62 -13.59
C PHE A 26 -20.59 11.98 -14.09
N TYR A 27 -19.41 12.42 -13.66
CA TYR A 27 -18.82 13.69 -14.11
C TYR A 27 -18.44 13.66 -15.59
N ASP A 28 -17.83 12.56 -16.05
CA ASP A 28 -17.39 12.37 -17.43
C ASP A 28 -18.54 12.02 -18.39
N GLY A 29 -19.75 11.75 -17.87
CA GLY A 29 -20.92 11.37 -18.66
C GLY A 29 -20.92 9.91 -19.16
N GLY A 30 -19.94 9.10 -18.72
CA GLY A 30 -19.93 7.65 -18.97
C GLY A 30 -21.11 6.93 -18.31
N LEU A 31 -21.63 7.47 -17.21
CA LEU A 31 -22.91 7.08 -16.61
C LEU A 31 -23.83 8.30 -16.58
N ALA A 32 -24.93 8.26 -17.33
CA ALA A 32 -25.93 9.30 -17.29
C ALA A 32 -27.29 8.75 -16.85
N LEU A 33 -27.93 9.48 -15.93
CA LEU A 33 -29.32 9.28 -15.55
C LEU A 33 -30.17 10.17 -16.45
N LYS A 34 -30.80 9.57 -17.47
CA LYS A 34 -31.72 10.33 -18.33
C LYS A 34 -32.99 10.65 -17.54
N TYR A 35 -33.48 11.89 -17.67
CA TYR A 35 -34.51 12.51 -16.83
C TYR A 35 -35.72 11.61 -16.49
N ILE A 36 -36.09 11.66 -15.22
CA ILE A 36 -37.22 10.94 -14.59
C ILE A 36 -38.58 11.56 -14.95
N TYR A 37 -38.61 12.81 -15.41
CA TYR A 37 -39.83 13.62 -15.49
C TYR A 37 -40.79 13.31 -16.65
N ALA A 38 -40.42 12.47 -17.63
CA ALA A 38 -41.24 12.27 -18.84
C ALA A 38 -41.86 10.86 -19.00
N THR A 39 -41.34 9.81 -18.35
CA THR A 39 -41.74 8.42 -18.68
C THR A 39 -41.78 7.44 -17.50
N GLY A 40 -41.61 7.89 -16.25
CA GLY A 40 -41.71 7.01 -15.07
C GLY A 40 -40.65 5.90 -14.98
N HIS A 41 -39.69 5.87 -15.91
CA HIS A 41 -38.64 4.86 -15.98
C HIS A 41 -37.27 5.54 -16.11
N SER A 42 -36.37 5.26 -15.17
CA SER A 42 -34.97 5.64 -15.27
C SER A 42 -34.29 4.80 -16.36
N ARG A 43 -33.97 5.40 -17.50
CA ARG A 43 -33.05 4.77 -18.46
C ARG A 43 -31.61 5.12 -18.09
N TRP A 44 -30.87 4.09 -17.68
CA TRP A 44 -29.44 4.16 -17.47
C TRP A 44 -28.74 4.06 -18.83
N THR A 45 -27.93 5.04 -19.19
CA THR A 45 -27.07 4.97 -20.37
C THR A 45 -25.63 4.80 -19.91
N VAL A 46 -25.02 3.70 -20.31
CA VAL A 46 -23.62 3.37 -20.02
C VAL A 46 -22.83 3.60 -21.30
N ASN A 47 -22.12 4.73 -21.35
CA ASN A 47 -21.29 5.14 -22.48
C ASN A 47 -19.81 4.97 -22.11
N LEU A 48 -19.42 3.73 -21.83
CA LEU A 48 -18.03 3.41 -21.48
C LEU A 48 -17.23 3.09 -22.74
N SER A 49 -16.07 3.72 -22.88
CA SER A 49 -15.11 3.43 -23.94
C SER A 49 -14.49 2.04 -23.75
N MET A 50 -13.92 1.49 -24.82
CA MET A 50 -13.20 0.22 -24.76
C MET A 50 -12.03 0.26 -23.75
N LEU A 51 -11.42 1.44 -23.58
CA LEU A 51 -10.36 1.66 -22.58
C LEU A 51 -10.90 1.62 -21.14
N ASP A 52 -12.10 2.15 -20.91
CA ASP A 52 -12.72 2.12 -19.57
C ASP A 52 -13.02 0.68 -19.17
N TRP A 53 -13.55 -0.12 -20.10
CA TRP A 53 -13.76 -1.55 -19.89
C TRP A 53 -12.45 -2.30 -19.62
N TYR A 54 -11.37 -1.96 -20.32
CA TYR A 54 -10.05 -2.53 -20.08
C TYR A 54 -9.55 -2.25 -18.65
N TYR A 55 -9.60 -0.99 -18.21
CA TYR A 55 -9.14 -0.62 -16.87
C TYR A 55 -10.04 -1.21 -15.77
N LEU A 56 -11.35 -1.25 -15.99
CA LEU A 56 -12.31 -1.82 -15.04
C LEU A 56 -12.12 -3.33 -14.91
N PHE A 57 -11.89 -4.03 -16.01
CA PHE A 57 -11.54 -5.45 -16.00
C PHE A 57 -10.24 -5.71 -15.24
N ASN A 58 -9.20 -4.93 -15.52
CA ASN A 58 -7.90 -5.09 -14.83
C ASN A 58 -8.00 -4.79 -13.33
N LEU A 59 -8.77 -3.78 -12.95
CA LEU A 59 -9.00 -3.40 -11.56
C LEU A 59 -9.78 -4.48 -10.80
N CYS A 60 -10.87 -4.99 -11.36
CA CYS A 60 -11.78 -5.91 -10.68
C CYS A 60 -11.29 -7.36 -10.65
N LEU A 61 -10.64 -7.84 -11.71
CA LEU A 61 -10.27 -9.25 -11.84
C LEU A 61 -8.77 -9.48 -11.74
N ILE A 62 -7.97 -8.78 -12.55
CA ILE A 62 -6.53 -9.06 -12.63
C ILE A 62 -5.81 -8.63 -11.35
N LEU A 63 -6.08 -7.42 -10.86
CA LEU A 63 -5.40 -6.87 -9.69
C LEU A 63 -5.54 -7.73 -8.42
N PRO A 64 -6.74 -8.17 -7.98
CA PRO A 64 -6.84 -9.04 -6.81
C PRO A 64 -6.15 -10.39 -7.02
N PHE A 65 -6.21 -10.95 -8.24
CA PHE A 65 -5.54 -12.21 -8.56
C PHE A 65 -4.02 -12.10 -8.49
N VAL A 66 -3.44 -11.10 -9.16
CA VAL A 66 -1.99 -10.83 -9.17
C VAL A 66 -1.50 -10.54 -7.75
N ARG A 67 -2.24 -9.72 -6.97
CA ARG A 67 -1.91 -9.43 -5.57
C ARG A 67 -1.94 -10.68 -4.69
N GLY A 68 -2.87 -11.59 -4.95
CA GLY A 68 -2.96 -12.88 -4.27
C GLY A 68 -1.74 -13.78 -4.48
N VAL A 69 -1.12 -13.74 -5.67
CA VAL A 69 0.08 -14.54 -5.98
C VAL A 69 1.38 -13.80 -5.61
N MET A 70 1.45 -12.49 -5.82
CA MET A 70 2.63 -11.66 -5.58
C MET A 70 2.66 -11.06 -4.16
N LYS A 71 2.26 -11.82 -3.14
CA LYS A 71 2.19 -11.34 -1.74
C LYS A 71 3.50 -10.72 -1.23
N ARG A 72 4.65 -11.22 -1.71
CA ARG A 72 5.98 -10.69 -1.34
C ARG A 72 6.18 -9.24 -1.80
N ALA A 73 5.69 -8.87 -2.99
CA ALA A 73 5.82 -7.51 -3.53
C ALA A 73 4.99 -6.50 -2.73
N TYR A 74 3.85 -6.94 -2.19
CA TYR A 74 2.93 -6.12 -1.39
C TYR A 74 3.21 -6.17 0.12
N ARG A 75 4.30 -6.80 0.55
CA ARG A 75 4.64 -6.93 1.97
C ARG A 75 5.11 -5.58 2.52
N LYS A 76 4.73 -5.27 3.76
CA LYS A 76 5.09 -4.01 4.44
C LYS A 76 6.52 -4.01 4.97
N ASP A 77 7.08 -5.19 5.19
CA ASP A 77 8.32 -5.41 5.94
C ASP A 77 9.61 -4.99 5.19
N SER A 78 9.51 -4.37 4.02
CA SER A 78 10.66 -4.30 3.10
C SER A 78 11.56 -3.08 3.27
N VAL A 79 11.12 -2.02 3.96
CA VAL A 79 11.95 -0.82 4.11
C VAL A 79 11.77 -0.27 5.52
N GLU A 80 12.80 -0.43 6.32
CA GLU A 80 12.95 0.26 7.60
C GLU A 80 13.74 1.52 7.28
N PHE A 81 13.08 2.68 7.22
CA PHE A 81 13.80 3.93 6.98
C PHE A 81 14.56 4.34 8.24
N GLU A 82 15.89 4.29 8.21
CA GLU A 82 16.71 4.93 9.24
C GLU A 82 16.72 6.44 9.00
N THR A 83 15.99 7.18 9.82
CA THR A 83 16.04 8.64 9.78
C THR A 83 17.40 9.14 10.26
N TYR A 84 17.90 10.25 9.71
CA TYR A 84 19.18 10.84 10.16
C TYR A 84 19.23 11.06 11.67
N LYS A 85 18.12 11.51 12.27
CA LYS A 85 17.98 11.69 13.71
C LYS A 85 18.07 10.38 14.49
N ASP A 86 17.44 9.30 14.01
CA ASP A 86 17.55 7.97 14.65
C ASP A 86 18.99 7.45 14.59
N LYS A 87 19.66 7.65 13.45
CA LYS A 87 21.05 7.25 13.27
C LYS A 87 21.98 8.04 14.18
N ALA A 88 21.80 9.35 14.26
CA ALA A 88 22.58 10.22 15.14
C ALA A 88 22.36 9.88 16.62
N LEU A 89 21.11 9.61 17.03
CA LEU A 89 20.79 9.20 18.38
C LEU A 89 21.41 7.84 18.74
N ARG A 90 21.35 6.88 17.82
CA ARG A 90 21.98 5.57 17.99
C ARG A 90 23.50 5.70 18.14
N LEU A 91 24.14 6.56 17.34
CA LEU A 91 25.57 6.84 17.44
C LEU A 91 25.92 7.52 18.77
N HIS A 92 25.12 8.49 19.19
CA HIS A 92 25.28 9.13 20.51
C HIS A 92 25.19 8.12 21.66
N HIS A 93 24.23 7.19 21.60
CA HIS A 93 24.11 6.10 22.56
C HIS A 93 25.29 5.12 22.49
N SER A 94 25.78 4.78 21.30
CA SER A 94 26.95 3.90 21.18
C SER A 94 28.21 4.56 21.72
N ASP A 95 28.40 5.85 21.49
CA ASP A 95 29.55 6.62 21.98
C ASP A 95 29.49 6.76 23.51
N ALA A 96 28.31 7.03 24.08
CA ALA A 96 28.11 7.07 25.52
C ALA A 96 28.34 5.71 26.19
N GLN A 97 27.95 4.60 25.54
CA GLN A 97 28.17 3.24 26.04
C GLN A 97 29.61 2.75 25.88
N ALA A 98 30.31 3.26 24.86
CA ALA A 98 31.73 3.02 24.61
C ALA A 98 32.65 3.97 25.41
N ASN A 99 32.13 4.62 26.46
CA ASN A 99 32.96 5.47 27.29
C ASN A 99 33.82 4.60 28.21
N HIS A 100 35.14 4.57 27.96
CA HIS A 100 36.12 3.80 28.73
C HIS A 100 37.04 4.77 29.48
N LYS A 101 37.27 4.56 30.78
CA LYS A 101 38.28 5.32 31.53
C LYS A 101 39.42 4.37 31.88
N GLY A 102 40.61 4.59 31.31
CA GLY A 102 41.79 3.79 31.62
C GLY A 102 41.74 2.31 31.19
N ARG A 103 41.15 2.01 30.01
CA ARG A 103 40.97 0.65 29.46
C ARG A 103 39.99 -0.26 30.22
N SER A 104 39.35 0.21 31.30
CA SER A 104 38.23 -0.49 31.92
C SER A 104 36.91 0.15 31.47
N TRP A 105 35.96 -0.70 31.10
CA TRP A 105 34.57 -0.27 30.91
C TRP A 105 33.98 0.09 32.28
N SER A 106 33.24 1.20 32.36
CA SER A 106 32.58 1.64 33.59
C SER A 106 31.18 2.14 33.27
N ALA A 107 30.19 1.73 34.05
CA ALA A 107 28.81 2.20 33.92
C ALA A 107 28.60 3.64 34.44
N ASN A 108 29.62 4.25 35.05
CA ASN A 108 29.53 5.62 35.59
C ASN A 108 29.34 6.64 34.47
N GLY A 109 28.10 7.14 34.32
CA GLY A 109 27.70 8.10 33.29
C GLY A 109 26.87 7.52 32.14
N VAL A 110 26.67 6.19 32.11
CA VAL A 110 25.72 5.57 31.17
C VAL A 110 24.31 5.74 31.72
N THR A 111 23.73 6.92 31.50
CA THR A 111 22.34 7.21 31.88
C THR A 111 21.50 7.32 30.62
N THR A 112 20.50 6.47 30.45
CA THR A 112 19.48 6.62 29.40
C THR A 112 18.39 7.56 29.91
N ASN A 113 18.25 8.73 29.29
CA ASN A 113 17.16 9.64 29.61
C ASN A 113 15.86 9.12 28.94
N PRO A 114 14.82 8.71 29.70
CA PRO A 114 13.59 8.18 29.12
C PRO A 114 12.85 9.18 28.22
N TRP A 115 13.08 10.47 28.45
CA TRP A 115 12.44 11.57 27.73
C TRP A 115 13.19 11.98 26.47
N GLU A 116 14.37 11.41 26.21
CA GLU A 116 15.22 11.75 25.08
C GLU A 116 14.52 11.55 23.74
N TYR A 117 13.53 10.66 23.64
CA TYR A 117 12.76 10.39 22.43
C TYR A 117 11.52 11.29 22.25
N GLN A 118 11.20 12.12 23.23
CA GLN A 118 10.01 13.00 23.21
C GLN A 118 10.32 14.44 22.77
N TYR A 119 11.60 14.82 22.68
CA TYR A 119 11.99 16.16 22.26
C TYR A 119 11.88 16.32 20.73
N SER A 120 11.49 17.51 20.27
CA SER A 120 11.36 17.83 18.84
C SER A 120 12.68 17.65 18.05
N GLN A 121 13.82 17.78 18.75
CA GLN A 121 15.15 17.62 18.17
C GLN A 121 15.50 16.15 17.87
N THR A 122 14.95 15.21 18.63
CA THR A 122 15.21 13.76 18.54
C THR A 122 14.04 12.97 17.96
N GLN A 123 12.85 13.58 17.87
CA GLN A 123 11.68 12.99 17.25
C GLN A 123 11.97 12.68 15.77
N SER A 124 11.80 11.40 15.41
CA SER A 124 12.02 10.90 14.06
C SER A 124 10.71 10.62 13.35
N TYR A 125 10.73 10.73 12.02
CA TYR A 125 9.56 10.52 11.18
C TYR A 125 9.50 9.11 10.58
N LYS A 126 10.29 8.17 11.12
CA LYS A 126 10.42 6.80 10.62
C LYS A 126 9.06 6.15 10.34
N GLY A 127 8.14 6.16 11.30
CA GLY A 127 6.81 5.56 11.12
C GLY A 127 5.96 6.23 10.01
N ALA A 128 6.03 7.56 9.89
CA ALA A 128 5.31 8.29 8.86
C ALA A 128 5.92 8.07 7.46
N ALA A 129 7.25 7.99 7.37
CA ALA A 129 7.99 7.68 6.15
C ALA A 129 7.73 6.24 5.70
N ASP A 130 7.81 5.27 6.61
CA ASP A 130 7.52 3.85 6.36
C ASP A 130 6.08 3.66 5.86
N PHE A 131 5.11 4.36 6.48
CA PHE A 131 3.72 4.35 6.05
C PHE A 131 3.58 4.93 4.64
N SER A 132 4.07 6.15 4.42
CA SER A 132 3.93 6.87 3.15
C SER A 132 4.59 6.12 2.00
N PHE A 133 5.79 5.58 2.23
CA PHE A 133 6.49 4.74 1.27
C PHE A 133 5.70 3.48 0.94
N ASN A 134 5.17 2.77 1.93
CA ASN A 134 4.37 1.58 1.68
C ASN A 134 3.07 1.89 0.92
N VAL A 135 2.43 3.02 1.20
CA VAL A 135 1.26 3.49 0.45
C VAL A 135 1.65 3.79 -1.00
N ALA A 136 2.69 4.61 -1.22
CA ALA A 136 3.17 4.97 -2.55
C ALA A 136 3.60 3.74 -3.36
N LYS A 137 4.43 2.87 -2.78
CA LYS A 137 4.87 1.60 -3.40
C LYS A 137 3.69 0.76 -3.87
N ASN A 138 2.69 0.57 -3.02
CA ASN A 138 1.51 -0.23 -3.36
C ASN A 138 0.65 0.45 -4.43
N LEU A 139 0.54 1.78 -4.40
CA LEU A 139 -0.18 2.56 -5.42
C LEU A 139 0.51 2.44 -6.79
N PHE A 140 1.83 2.60 -6.86
CA PHE A 140 2.61 2.41 -8.09
C PHE A 140 2.49 0.99 -8.64
N LEU A 141 2.60 -0.03 -7.80
CA LEU A 141 2.41 -1.42 -8.20
C LEU A 141 0.99 -1.65 -8.77
N ASN A 142 -0.03 -1.09 -8.12
CA ASN A 142 -1.42 -1.20 -8.59
C ASN A 142 -1.60 -0.53 -9.96
N ILE A 143 -1.10 0.70 -10.13
CA ILE A 143 -1.18 1.43 -11.40
C ILE A 143 -0.48 0.63 -12.51
N LEU A 144 0.73 0.15 -12.24
CA LEU A 144 1.50 -0.63 -13.21
C LEU A 144 0.79 -1.92 -13.63
N ILE A 145 0.12 -2.59 -12.69
CA ILE A 145 -0.70 -3.78 -13.00
C ILE A 145 -1.96 -3.40 -13.77
N ILE A 146 -2.63 -2.28 -13.44
CA ILE A 146 -3.83 -1.85 -14.16
C ILE A 146 -3.48 -1.47 -15.60
N MET A 147 -2.34 -0.81 -15.82
CA MET A 147 -1.86 -0.48 -17.15
C MET A 147 -1.43 -1.71 -17.96
N CYS A 148 -0.70 -2.64 -17.33
CA CYS A 148 -0.12 -3.82 -18.00
C CYS A 148 -0.79 -5.15 -17.58
N GLY A 149 -2.08 -5.14 -17.28
CA GLY A 149 -2.80 -6.25 -16.66
C GLY A 149 -2.61 -7.61 -17.33
N PRO A 150 -2.84 -7.73 -18.65
CA PRO A 150 -2.66 -8.98 -19.37
C PRO A 150 -1.25 -9.55 -19.25
N LEU A 151 -0.21 -8.72 -19.31
CA LEU A 151 1.19 -9.14 -19.20
C LEU A 151 1.48 -9.73 -17.81
N PHE A 152 0.98 -9.07 -16.76
CA PHE A 152 1.11 -9.58 -15.38
C PHE A 152 0.34 -10.87 -15.16
N LEU A 153 -0.83 -11.02 -15.78
CA LEU A 153 -1.61 -12.25 -15.70
C LEU A 153 -0.85 -13.42 -16.31
N VAL A 154 -0.30 -13.25 -17.52
CA VAL A 154 0.54 -14.27 -18.17
C VAL A 154 1.72 -14.65 -17.29
N TYR A 155 2.45 -13.66 -16.76
CA TYR A 155 3.57 -13.89 -15.85
C TYR A 155 3.16 -14.73 -14.62
N VAL A 156 2.04 -14.38 -13.99
CA VAL A 156 1.53 -15.09 -12.80
C VAL A 156 1.12 -16.53 -13.13
N VAL A 157 0.46 -16.74 -14.27
CA VAL A 157 0.05 -18.07 -14.74
C VAL A 157 1.28 -18.95 -14.99
N VAL A 158 2.27 -18.45 -15.75
CA VAL A 158 3.53 -19.16 -16.02
C VAL A 158 4.26 -19.51 -14.72
N LYS A 159 4.38 -18.55 -13.80
CA LYS A 159 5.02 -18.77 -12.50
C LYS A 159 4.32 -19.86 -11.70
N LYS A 160 2.98 -19.86 -11.67
CA LYS A 160 2.19 -20.86 -10.95
C LYS A 160 2.33 -22.25 -11.56
N PHE A 161 2.37 -22.36 -12.90
CA PHE A 161 2.64 -23.62 -13.58
C PHE A 161 4.04 -24.16 -13.30
N ARG A 162 5.07 -23.29 -13.28
CA ARG A 162 6.44 -23.70 -12.96
C ARG A 162 6.58 -24.22 -11.53
N GLN A 163 5.92 -23.60 -10.56
CA GLN A 163 5.93 -24.05 -9.17
C GLN A 163 5.25 -25.42 -8.97
N ARG A 164 4.24 -25.76 -9.77
CA ARG A 164 3.60 -27.09 -9.73
C ARG A 164 4.46 -28.22 -10.29
N LYS A 165 5.42 -27.93 -11.18
CA LYS A 165 6.31 -28.94 -11.78
C LYS A 165 7.52 -29.30 -10.90
N SER A 166 7.82 -28.52 -9.85
CA SER A 166 8.95 -28.79 -8.95
C SER A 166 8.54 -29.39 -7.60
N LEU A 167 7.31 -29.87 -7.49
CA LEU A 167 6.74 -30.61 -6.36
C LEU A 167 6.40 -32.01 -6.88
#